data_AF-A0A3C1F9J7-F1
#
_entry.id   AF-A0A3C1F9J7-F1
#
_cell.length_a   1.000
_cell.length_b   1.000
_cell.length_c   1.000
_cell.angle_alpha   90.00
_cell.angle_beta   90.00
_cell.angle_gamma   90.00
#
_symmetry.space_group_name_H-M   'P 1'
#
loop_
_entity.id
_entity.type
_entity.pdbx_description
1 polymer ?
#
loop_
_entity_poly.entity_id
_entity_poly.type
_entity_poly.pdbx_seq_one_letter_code
_entity_poly.pdbx_strand_id
1 'polypeptide(L)' 'METKVLDIKGKEKGTCALPDSLFAVKANPTFLHEVITAFLANQRRGTADVKTRSEVSG' A
#
# COMPACT_ATOMS: atom_id res chain seq x y z
N MET A 1 3.71 -6.35 21.54
CA MET A 1 3.74 -4.91 21.89
C MET A 1 2.37 -4.48 22.38
N GLU A 2 2.25 -3.81 23.52
CA GLU A 2 0.95 -3.31 24.02
C GLU A 2 0.69 -1.89 23.53
N THR A 3 -0.42 -1.68 22.83
CA THR A 3 -0.85 -0.33 22.41
C THR A 3 -2.15 0.05 23.09
N LYS A 4 -2.29 1.33 23.42
CA LYS A 4 -3.47 1.86 24.10
C LYS A 4 -4.57 2.15 23.10
N VAL A 5 -5.77 1.66 23.37
CA VAL A 5 -6.97 1.95 22.58
C VAL A 5 -7.63 3.19 23.17
N LEU A 6 -7.72 4.25 22.37
CA LEU A 6 -8.36 5.51 22.72
C LEU A 6 -9.78 5.56 22.16
N ASP A 7 -10.72 6.06 22.98
CA ASP A 7 -12.07 6.38 22.55
C ASP A 7 -12.13 7.69 21.75
N ILE A 8 -13.23 7.90 21.01
CA ILE A 8 -13.53 9.14 20.23
C ILE A 8 -13.43 10.42 21.10
N LYS A 9 -13.57 10.30 22.42
CA LYS A 9 -13.44 11.39 23.40
C LYS A 9 -12.03 11.55 23.99
N GLY A 10 -11.03 10.85 23.45
CA GLY A 10 -9.64 10.90 23.91
C GLY A 10 -9.33 10.18 25.22
N LYS A 11 -10.26 9.36 25.73
CA LYS A 11 -10.05 8.56 26.96
C LYS A 11 -9.51 7.18 26.61
N GLU A 12 -8.53 6.70 27.36
CA GLU A 12 -7.97 5.35 27.22
C GLU A 12 -9.03 4.31 27.67
N LYS A 13 -9.46 3.44 26.75
CA LYS A 13 -10.52 2.44 26.99
C LYS A 13 -9.99 1.03 27.24
N GLY A 14 -8.71 0.78 26.97
CA GLY A 14 -8.03 -0.50 27.23
C GLY A 14 -6.69 -0.64 26.50
N THR A 15 -5.97 -1.74 26.74
CA THR A 15 -4.75 -2.11 26.01
C THR A 15 -5.06 -3.25 25.04
N CYS A 16 -4.50 -3.16 23.83
CA CYS A 16 -4.55 -4.23 22.84
C CYS A 16 -3.14 -4.77 22.63
N ALA A 17 -2.98 -6.10 22.78
CA ALA A 17 -1.72 -6.79 22.58
C ALA A 17 -1.51 -7.09 21.09
N LEU A 18 -0.51 -6.45 20.48
CA LEU A 18 -0.09 -6.72 19.11
C LEU A 18 0.90 -7.91 19.10
N PRO A 19 0.68 -8.90 18.21
CA PRO A 19 1.61 -10.03 18.03
C PRO A 19 2.99 -9.55 17.58
N ASP A 20 4.03 -9.90 18.34
CA ASP A 20 5.39 -9.46 18.03
C ASP A 20 5.93 -10.03 16.71
N SER A 21 5.41 -11.18 16.26
CA SER A 21 5.79 -11.80 14.99
C SER A 21 5.46 -10.96 13.75
N LEU A 22 4.44 -10.10 13.83
CA LEU A 22 4.01 -9.26 12.69
C LEU A 22 4.60 -7.86 12.77
N PHE A 23 4.77 -7.33 13.99
CA PHE A 23 5.13 -5.92 14.21
C PHE A 23 6.58 -5.71 14.64
N ALA A 24 7.30 -6.75 15.09
CA ALA A 24 8.71 -6.64 15.49
C ALA A 24 9.70 -6.98 14.35
N VAL A 25 9.21 -7.19 13.13
CA VAL A 25 10.08 -7.47 11.98
C VAL A 25 10.77 -6.19 11.50
N LYS A 26 12.08 -6.23 11.33
CA LYS A 26 12.85 -5.11 10.77
C LYS A 26 12.41 -4.86 9.34
N ALA A 27 11.93 -3.65 9.06
CA ALA A 27 11.52 -3.25 7.72
C ALA A 27 12.71 -3.36 6.74
N ASN A 28 12.51 -4.11 5.65
CA ASN A 28 13.45 -4.17 4.54
C ASN A 28 13.06 -3.10 3.50
N PRO A 29 13.84 -2.03 3.31
CA PRO A 29 13.49 -0.92 2.43
C PRO A 29 13.41 -1.35 0.95
N THR A 30 14.25 -2.28 0.52
CA THR A 30 14.27 -2.76 -0.88
C THR A 30 12.99 -3.53 -1.21
N PHE A 31 12.59 -4.44 -0.31
CA PHE A 31 11.37 -5.22 -0.48
C PHE A 31 10.12 -4.33 -0.45
N LEU A 32 10.07 -3.35 0.46
CA LEU A 32 8.97 -2.40 0.51
C LEU A 32 8.85 -1.58 -0.78
N HIS A 33 9.97 -1.08 -1.31
CA HIS A 33 10.00 -0.35 -2.56
C HIS A 33 9.50 -1.20 -3.74
N GLU A 34 9.98 -2.43 -3.87
CA GLU A 34 9.57 -3.34 -4.93
C GLU A 34 8.07 -3.63 -4.91
N VAL A 35 7.52 -3.97 -3.74
CA VAL A 35 6.09 -4.28 -3.58
C VAL A 35 5.22 -3.07 -3.87
N ILE A 36 5.60 -1.88 -3.38
CA ILE A 36 4.84 -0.64 -3.64
C ILE A 36 4.90 -0.29 -5.13
N THR A 37 6.05 -0.44 -5.78
CA THR A 37 6.21 -0.18 -7.21
C THR A 37 5.32 -1.10 -8.04
N ALA A 38 5.29 -2.39 -7.72
CA ALA A 38 4.42 -3.36 -8.39
C ALA A 38 2.92 -3.05 -8.17
N PHE A 39 2.54 -2.68 -6.95
CA PHE A 39 1.16 -2.30 -6.62
C PHE A 39 0.70 -1.07 -7.42
N LEU A 40 1.54 -0.03 -7.49
CA LEU A 40 1.24 1.19 -8.26
C LEU A 40 1.23 0.93 -9.77
N ALA A 41 2.13 0.07 -10.27
CA ALA A 41 2.15 -0.33 -11.67
C ALA A 41 0.85 -1.05 -12.07
N ASN A 42 0.35 -1.94 -11.21
CA ASN A 42 -0.91 -2.66 -11.46
C ASN A 42 -2.15 -1.77 -11.44
N GLN A 43 -2.12 -0.65 -10.71
CA GLN A 43 -3.22 0.33 -10.75
C GLN A 43 -3.27 1.15 -12.04
N ARG A 44 -2.18 1.17 -12.83
CA ARG A 44 -2.12 1.95 -14.06
C ARG A 44 -3.04 1.34 -15.12
N ARG A 45 -4.07 2.11 -15.53
CA ARG A 45 -5.15 1.64 -16.42
C ARG A 45 -4.74 1.33 -17.86
N GLY A 46 -3.66 1.93 -18.37
CA GLY A 46 -3.15 1.63 -19.72
C GLY A 46 -4.02 2.06 -20.91
N THR A 47 -4.88 3.07 -20.77
CA THR A 47 -5.78 3.53 -21.84
C THR A 47 -5.13 4.45 -22.89
N ALA A 48 -3.83 4.31 -23.11
CA ALA A 48 -3.11 5.10 -24.11
C ALA A 48 -3.13 4.34 -25.45
N ASP A 49 -3.56 5.01 -26.50
CA ASP A 49 -3.59 4.47 -27.85
C ASP A 49 -3.25 5.59 -28.85
N VAL A 50 -2.51 5.25 -29.92
CA VAL A 50 -2.07 6.18 -30.96
C VAL A 50 -2.22 5.48 -32.30
N LYS A 51 -2.83 6.18 -33.27
CA LYS A 51 -3.09 5.61 -34.59
C LYS A 51 -1.82 5.15 -35.28
N THR A 52 -1.83 3.93 -35.79
CA THR A 52 -0.77 3.44 -36.69
C THR A 52 -1.00 3.93 -38.13
N ARG A 53 0.00 3.80 -39.02
CA ARG A 53 -0.10 4.28 -40.41
C ARG A 53 -1.32 3.74 -41.17
N SER A 54 -1.80 2.55 -40.79
CA SER A 54 -2.91 1.83 -41.42
C SER A 54 -4.28 2.25 -40.87
N GLU A 55 -4.33 2.96 -39.75
CA GLU A 55 -5.55 3.44 -39.10
C GLU A 55 -5.85 4.92 -39.45
N VAL A 56 -4.95 5.56 -40.19
CA VAL A 56 -5.14 6.91 -40.72
C VAL A 56 -6.01 6.81 -41.98
N SER A 57 -7.11 7.57 -42.02
CA SER A 57 -8.00 7.61 -43.20
C SER A 57 -7.31 8.36 -44.33
N GLY A 58 -6.95 7.64 -45.39
CA GLY A 58 -6.32 8.14 -46.62
C GLY A 58 -6.21 7.03 -47.65
#